data_AF-A0A437USU1-F1
#
_entry.id   AF-A0A437USU1-F1
#
_cell.length_a   1.000
_cell.length_b   1.000
_cell.length_c   1.000
_cell.angle_alpha   90.00
_cell.angle_beta   90.00
_cell.angle_gamma   90.00
#
_symmetry.space_group_name_H-M   'P 1'
#
loop_
_entity.id
_entity.type
_entity.pdbx_description
1 polymer ?
#
loop_
_entity_poly.entity_id
_entity_poly.type
_entity_poly.pdbx_seq_one_letter_code
_entity_poly.pdbx_strand_id
1 'polypeptide(L)'
;MIAVCFAVNIVSKYLDWNGFKIAVEWESQGPMLFWFQYAYYLAEAFLISLVIVYGQKACETWFGAAGIPYGGILLALVWGLPHILSKGDIATGLLAAFAGFLFGAAYLFVNKDYRRALPIIALLFIV
;
A
#
# COMPACT_ATOMS: atom_id res chain seq x y z
N MET A 1 15.04 -3.85 -5.44
CA MET A 1 13.89 -4.15 -4.58
C MET A 1 12.66 -3.30 -4.92
N ILE A 2 12.71 -1.97 -4.86
CA ILE A 2 11.53 -1.11 -5.12
C ILE A 2 10.88 -1.41 -6.48
N ALA A 3 11.66 -1.54 -7.56
CA ALA A 3 11.15 -1.94 -8.88
C ALA A 3 10.43 -3.30 -8.88
N VAL A 4 10.87 -4.24 -8.04
CA VAL A 4 10.22 -5.55 -7.86
C VAL A 4 8.88 -5.38 -7.14
N CYS A 5 8.81 -4.52 -6.10
CA CYS A 5 7.54 -4.20 -5.44
C CYS A 5 6.53 -3.61 -6.43
N PHE A 6 6.97 -2.70 -7.31
CA PHE A 6 6.14 -2.15 -8.37
C PHE A 6 5.70 -3.22 -9.37
N ALA A 7 6.62 -4.05 -9.86
CA ALA A 7 6.29 -5.12 -10.80
C ALA A 7 5.26 -6.10 -10.22
N VAL A 8 5.45 -6.52 -8.97
CA VAL A 8 4.53 -7.43 -8.27
C VAL A 8 3.15 -6.77 -8.10
N ASN A 9 3.09 -5.50 -7.69
CA ASN A 9 1.81 -4.81 -7.49
C ASN A 9 1.04 -4.61 -8.80
N ILE A 10 1.73 -4.13 -9.84
CA ILE A 10 1.16 -3.91 -11.17
C ILE A 10 0.62 -5.21 -11.75
N VAL A 11 1.41 -6.30 -11.71
CA VAL A 11 0.98 -7.61 -12.24
C VAL A 11 -0.21 -8.14 -11.45
N SER A 12 -0.18 -8.04 -10.12
CA SER A 12 -1.28 -8.50 -9.26
C SER A 12 -2.58 -7.77 -9.59
N LYS A 13 -2.53 -6.44 -9.70
CA LYS A 13 -3.71 -5.64 -10.04
C LYS A 13 -4.16 -5.82 -11.46
N TYR A 14 -3.23 -6.01 -12.40
CA TYR A 14 -3.57 -6.29 -13.79
C TYR A 14 -4.38 -7.57 -13.92
N LEU A 15 -4.01 -8.62 -13.18
CA LEU A 15 -4.74 -9.88 -13.14
C LEU A 15 -6.10 -9.74 -12.45
N ASP A 16 -6.16 -9.01 -11.35
CA ASP A 16 -7.39 -8.78 -10.57
C ASP A 16 -8.42 -7.92 -11.32
N TRP A 17 -7.96 -6.86 -11.99
CA TRP A 17 -8.79 -5.91 -12.74
C TRP A 17 -8.94 -6.28 -14.23
N ASN A 18 -8.31 -7.38 -14.66
CA ASN A 18 -8.25 -7.83 -16.05
C ASN A 18 -7.82 -6.72 -17.04
N GLY A 19 -6.86 -5.89 -16.62
CA GLY A 19 -6.41 -4.71 -17.35
C GLY A 19 -5.63 -3.74 -16.48
N PHE A 20 -5.10 -2.66 -17.06
CA PHE A 20 -4.47 -1.61 -16.28
C PHE A 20 -5.52 -0.88 -15.45
N LYS A 21 -5.44 -1.00 -14.12
CA LYS A 21 -6.40 -0.42 -13.16
C LYS A 21 -6.83 1.00 -13.52
N ILE A 22 -5.86 1.89 -13.78
CA ILE A 22 -6.11 3.30 -14.12
C ILE A 22 -7.00 3.44 -15.37
N ALA A 23 -6.74 2.64 -16.42
CA ALA A 23 -7.51 2.68 -17.65
C ALA A 23 -8.92 2.10 -17.46
N VAL A 24 -9.04 0.98 -16.73
CA VAL A 24 -10.32 0.34 -16.40
C VAL A 24 -11.19 1.27 -15.55
N GLU A 25 -10.62 1.99 -14.59
CA GLU A 25 -11.32 2.97 -13.76
C GLU A 25 -11.78 4.18 -14.56
N TRP A 26 -10.95 4.67 -15.49
CA TRP A 26 -11.31 5.78 -16.37
C TRP A 26 -12.51 5.44 -17.26
N GLU A 27 -12.52 4.24 -17.85
CA GLU A 27 -13.61 3.77 -18.70
C GLU A 27 -14.90 3.50 -17.92
N SER A 28 -14.80 3.02 -16.67
CA SER A 28 -15.96 2.59 -15.88
C SER A 28 -16.63 3.69 -15.04
N GLN A 29 -15.88 4.68 -14.56
CA GLN A 29 -16.37 5.64 -13.55
C GLN A 29 -16.79 6.98 -14.16
N GLY A 30 -16.35 7.29 -15.38
CA GLY A 30 -16.51 8.61 -16.01
C GLY A 30 -15.65 9.70 -15.34
N PRO A 31 -15.48 10.88 -15.99
CA PRO A 31 -14.42 11.82 -15.63
C PRO A 31 -14.53 12.39 -14.20
N MET A 32 -15.74 12.71 -13.73
CA MET A 32 -15.93 13.34 -12.42
C MET A 32 -15.62 12.37 -11.28
N LEU A 33 -16.22 11.17 -11.30
CA LEU A 33 -16.03 10.18 -10.25
C LEU A 33 -14.59 9.68 -10.21
N PHE A 34 -13.94 9.54 -11.37
CA PHE A 34 -12.52 9.24 -11.47
C PHE A 34 -11.66 10.22 -10.66
N TRP A 35 -11.84 11.53 -10.81
CA TRP A 35 -11.06 12.52 -10.05
C TRP A 35 -11.30 12.45 -8.55
N PHE A 36 -12.55 12.25 -8.12
CA PHE A 36 -12.85 12.05 -6.69
C PHE A 36 -12.22 10.77 -6.15
N GLN A 37 -12.24 9.68 -6.92
CA GLN A 37 -11.62 8.41 -6.55
C GLN A 37 -10.10 8.57 -6.36
N TYR A 38 -9.43 9.33 -7.22
CA TYR A 38 -7.98 9.55 -7.11
C TYR A 38 -7.62 10.52 -5.99
N ALA A 39 -8.46 11.52 -5.72
CA ALA A 39 -8.32 12.35 -4.52
C ALA A 39 -8.46 11.50 -3.24
N TYR A 40 -9.42 10.58 -3.23
CA TYR A 40 -9.59 9.60 -2.14
C TYR A 40 -8.36 8.69 -2.01
N TYR A 41 -7.83 8.14 -3.10
CA TYR A 41 -6.63 7.30 -3.05
C TYR A 41 -5.39 8.03 -2.55
N LEU A 42 -5.23 9.31 -2.87
CA LEU A 42 -4.15 10.12 -2.31
C LEU A 42 -4.30 10.32 -0.80
N ALA A 43 -5.53 10.54 -0.32
CA ALA A 43 -5.80 10.64 1.12
C ALA A 43 -5.54 9.31 1.83
N GLU A 44 -5.95 8.18 1.24
CA GLU A 44 -5.71 6.85 1.79
C GLU A 44 -4.21 6.52 1.80
N ALA A 45 -3.49 6.78 0.71
CA ALA A 45 -2.04 6.62 0.65
C ALA A 45 -1.32 7.44 1.72
N PHE A 46 -1.77 8.66 1.98
CA PHE A 46 -1.24 9.48 3.07
C PHE A 46 -1.48 8.81 4.43
N LEU A 47 -2.69 8.35 4.75
CA LEU A 47 -2.98 7.65 6.00
C LEU A 47 -2.17 6.35 6.15
N ILE A 48 -2.08 5.56 5.09
CA ILE A 48 -1.24 4.35 5.02
C ILE A 48 0.21 4.69 5.35
N SER A 49 0.75 5.77 4.77
CA SER A 49 2.12 6.20 5.06
C SER A 49 2.33 6.57 6.52
N LEU A 50 1.34 7.19 7.17
CA LEU A 50 1.42 7.54 8.59
C LEU A 50 1.46 6.28 9.47
N VAL A 51 0.62 5.29 9.18
CA VAL A 51 0.62 4.00 9.90
C VAL A 51 1.99 3.34 9.77
N ILE A 52 2.58 3.31 8.57
CA ILE A 52 3.92 2.74 8.36
C ILE A 52 4.97 3.51 9.15
N VAL A 53 5.02 4.84 9.03
CA VAL A 53 6.07 5.67 9.65
C VAL A 53 6.02 5.59 11.16
N TYR A 54 4.83 5.80 11.75
CA TYR A 54 4.68 5.81 13.20
C TYR A 54 4.71 4.41 13.79
N GLY A 55 4.16 3.41 13.10
CA GLY A 55 4.28 2.00 13.48
C GLY A 55 5.73 1.54 13.50
N GLN A 56 6.50 1.89 12.46
CA GLN A 56 7.93 1.61 12.42
C GLN A 56 8.64 2.26 13.61
N LYS A 57 8.42 3.55 13.85
CA LYS A 57 9.08 4.30 14.94
C LYS A 57 8.77 3.70 16.32
N ALA A 58 7.51 3.35 16.57
CA ALA A 58 7.08 2.75 17.83
C ALA A 58 7.76 1.40 18.07
N CYS A 59 7.69 0.50 17.10
CA CYS A 59 8.28 -0.84 17.22
C CYS A 59 9.81 -0.83 17.25
N GLU A 60 10.48 0.06 16.51
CA GLU A 60 11.93 0.23 16.62
C GLU A 60 12.35 0.67 18.03
N THR A 61 11.55 1.55 18.65
CA THR A 61 11.79 2.02 20.02
C THR A 61 11.60 0.89 21.04
N TRP A 62 10.61 0.02 20.82
CA TRP A 62 10.29 -1.08 21.75
C TRP A 62 11.19 -2.30 21.59
N PHE A 63 11.54 -2.66 20.36
CA PHE A 63 12.23 -3.93 20.05
C PHE A 63 13.69 -3.75 19.61
N GLY A 64 14.13 -2.52 19.34
CA GLY A 64 15.54 -2.21 19.02
C GLY A 64 16.02 -2.67 17.63
N ALA A 65 15.20 -3.35 16.82
CA ALA A 65 15.62 -3.92 15.53
C ALA A 65 15.18 -3.05 14.32
N ALA A 66 16.04 -2.13 13.89
CA ALA A 66 15.73 -1.18 12.81
C ALA A 66 15.62 -1.79 11.39
N GLY A 67 16.01 -3.07 11.20
CA GLY A 67 15.97 -3.74 9.90
C GLY A 67 14.65 -4.46 9.59
N ILE A 68 13.74 -4.56 10.56
CA ILE A 68 12.46 -5.26 10.40
C ILE A 68 11.40 -4.24 9.94
N PRO A 69 10.60 -4.52 8.90
CA PRO A 69 9.57 -3.60 8.39
C PRO A 69 8.31 -3.61 9.28
N TYR A 70 8.47 -3.28 10.56
CA TYR A 70 7.39 -3.21 11.54
C TYR A 70 6.22 -2.35 11.11
N GLY A 71 6.47 -1.21 10.47
CA GLY A 71 5.41 -0.36 9.92
C GLY A 71 4.54 -1.08 8.88
N GLY A 72 5.17 -1.91 8.04
CA GLY A 72 4.45 -2.73 7.06
C GLY A 72 3.72 -3.91 7.68
N ILE A 73 4.31 -4.55 8.70
CA ILE A 73 3.64 -5.61 9.48
C ILE A 73 2.41 -5.05 10.17
N LEU A 74 2.52 -3.89 10.83
CA LEU A 74 1.40 -3.24 11.49
C LEU A 74 0.31 -2.90 10.47
N LEU A 75 0.68 -2.31 9.33
CA LEU A 75 -0.26 -2.02 8.25
C LEU A 75 -0.96 -3.29 7.72
N ALA A 76 -0.21 -4.38 7.55
CA ALA A 76 -0.77 -5.66 7.14
C ALA A 76 -1.86 -6.15 8.11
N LEU A 77 -1.65 -5.95 9.42
CA LEU A 77 -2.60 -6.36 10.45
C LEU A 77 -3.83 -5.44 10.55
N VAL A 78 -3.64 -4.12 10.47
CA VAL A 78 -4.73 -3.15 10.76
C VAL A 78 -5.46 -2.64 9.51
N TRP A 79 -4.86 -2.78 8.34
CA TRP A 79 -5.46 -2.38 7.06
C TRP A 79 -5.59 -3.59 6.13
N GLY A 80 -4.56 -4.41 5.98
CA GLY A 80 -4.57 -5.57 5.09
C GLY A 80 -5.58 -6.65 5.46
N LEU A 81 -5.41 -7.33 6.60
CA LEU A 81 -6.27 -8.43 7.04
C LEU A 81 -7.77 -8.06 7.17
N PRO A 82 -8.15 -6.85 7.61
CA PRO A 82 -9.56 -6.42 7.61
C PRO A 82 -10.22 -6.43 6.22
N HIS A 83 -9.45 -6.46 5.12
CA HIS A 83 -10.01 -6.65 3.78
C HIS A 83 -10.67 -8.02 3.60
N ILE A 84 -10.28 -9.05 4.38
CA ILE A 84 -10.97 -10.35 4.36
C ILE A 84 -12.45 -10.16 4.72
N LEU A 85 -12.73 -9.34 5.73
CA LEU A 85 -14.08 -9.10 6.22
C LEU A 85 -14.84 -8.12 5.32
N SER A 86 -14.21 -7.01 4.93
CA SER A 86 -14.90 -5.97 4.15
C SER A 86 -15.12 -6.34 2.68
N LYS A 87 -14.28 -7.22 2.10
CA LYS A 87 -14.44 -7.72 0.73
C LYS A 87 -15.05 -9.12 0.67
N GLY A 88 -15.15 -9.81 1.80
CA GLY A 88 -15.68 -11.18 1.88
C GLY A 88 -14.79 -12.22 1.20
N ASP A 89 -13.52 -11.90 0.94
CA ASP A 89 -12.57 -12.77 0.24
C ASP A 89 -11.22 -12.84 0.96
N ILE A 90 -10.81 -14.07 1.29
CA ILE A 90 -9.55 -14.35 1.99
C ILE A 90 -8.36 -13.99 1.12
N ALA A 91 -8.42 -14.28 -0.18
CA ALA A 91 -7.30 -14.03 -1.09
C ALA A 91 -7.00 -12.53 -1.19
N THR A 92 -8.03 -11.71 -1.37
CA THR A 92 -7.95 -10.25 -1.39
C THR A 92 -7.33 -9.71 -0.10
N GLY A 93 -7.75 -10.19 1.07
CA GLY A 93 -7.20 -9.72 2.33
C GLY A 93 -5.76 -10.16 2.60
N LEU A 94 -5.38 -11.39 2.21
CA LEU A 94 -3.99 -11.84 2.28
C LEU A 94 -3.09 -11.06 1.31
N LEU A 95 -3.58 -10.77 0.11
CA LEU A 95 -2.87 -9.93 -0.87
C LEU A 95 -2.70 -8.50 -0.34
N ALA A 96 -3.74 -7.91 0.26
CA ALA A 96 -3.67 -6.60 0.88
C ALA A 96 -2.69 -6.57 2.08
N ALA A 97 -2.67 -7.63 2.89
CA ALA A 97 -1.70 -7.79 3.98
C ALA A 97 -0.27 -7.88 3.45
N PHE A 98 -0.03 -8.66 2.39
CA PHE A 98 1.26 -8.74 1.72
C PHE A 98 1.68 -7.40 1.11
N ALA A 99 0.76 -6.66 0.50
CA ALA A 99 1.01 -5.31 0.00
C ALA A 99 1.42 -4.36 1.14
N GLY A 100 0.75 -4.42 2.30
CA GLY A 100 1.13 -3.65 3.47
C GLY A 100 2.56 -3.91 3.93
N PHE A 101 2.97 -5.19 3.95
CA PHE A 101 4.35 -5.57 4.22
C PHE A 101 5.33 -4.99 3.18
N LEU A 102 5.02 -5.08 1.88
CA LEU A 102 5.86 -4.52 0.81
C LEU A 102 6.01 -3.00 0.93
N PHE A 103 4.98 -2.28 1.35
CA PHE A 103 5.05 -0.83 1.56
C PHE A 103 5.97 -0.47 2.73
N GLY A 104 5.90 -1.22 3.83
CA GLY A 104 6.84 -1.06 4.95
C GLY A 104 8.28 -1.43 4.57
N ALA A 105 8.48 -2.46 3.74
CA ALA A 105 9.79 -2.77 3.20
C ALA A 105 10.32 -1.62 2.34
N ALA A 106 9.50 -1.07 1.44
CA ALA A 106 9.87 0.08 0.61
C ALA A 106 10.28 1.30 1.46
N TYR A 107 9.60 1.55 2.57
CA TYR A 107 9.98 2.59 3.54
C TYR A 107 11.39 2.39 4.11
N LEU A 108 11.77 1.16 4.46
CA LEU A 108 13.13 0.85 4.91
C LEU A 108 14.17 1.05 3.79
N PHE A 109 13.85 0.65 2.55
CA PHE A 109 14.77 0.79 1.41
C PHE A 109 15.05 2.25 1.01
N VAL A 110 14.17 3.18 1.36
CA VAL A 110 14.44 4.62 1.22
C VAL A 110 15.05 5.24 2.47
N ASN A 111 15.71 4.43 3.31
CA ASN A 111 16.36 4.85 4.55
C ASN A 111 15.41 5.58 5.51
N LYS A 112 14.13 5.19 5.52
CA LYS A 112 13.10 5.80 6.38
C LYS A 112 12.89 7.30 6.12
N ASP A 113 13.27 7.81 4.94
CA ASP A 113 13.01 9.18 4.53
C ASP A 113 11.55 9.32 4.07
N TYR A 114 10.73 9.99 4.88
CA TYR A 114 9.32 10.21 4.59
C TYR A 114 9.06 10.91 3.26
N ARG A 115 9.91 11.87 2.87
CA ARG A 115 9.74 12.66 1.64
C ARG A 115 9.86 11.78 0.40
N ARG A 116 10.67 10.71 0.49
CA ARG A 116 10.83 9.70 -0.57
C ARG A 116 9.81 8.59 -0.45
N ALA A 117 9.48 8.19 0.78
CA ALA A 117 8.57 7.09 1.05
C ALA A 117 7.13 7.42 0.63
N LEU A 118 6.64 8.61 0.95
CA LEU A 118 5.27 9.02 0.64
C LEU A 118 4.93 8.86 -0.86
N PRO A 119 5.67 9.45 -1.82
CA PRO A 119 5.34 9.28 -3.23
C PRO A 119 5.49 7.82 -3.70
N ILE A 120 6.43 7.05 -3.15
CA ILE A 120 6.61 5.64 -3.53
C ILE A 120 5.45 4.78 -3.03
N ILE A 121 5.04 4.94 -1.77
CA ILE A 121 3.92 4.22 -1.18
C ILE A 121 2.61 4.60 -1.89
N ALA A 122 2.42 5.90 -2.19
CA ALA A 122 1.26 6.35 -2.94
C ALA A 122 1.18 5.72 -4.33
N LEU A 123 2.30 5.68 -5.07
CA LEU A 123 2.33 5.04 -6.39
C LEU A 123 2.12 3.52 -6.28
N LEU A 124 2.71 2.84 -5.30
CA LEU A 124 2.47 1.40 -5.06
C LEU A 124 1.02 1.10 -4.67
N PHE A 125 0.34 2.04 -4.00
CA PHE A 125 -1.06 1.88 -3.62
C PHE A 125 -2.01 2.17 -4.80
N ILE A 126 -1.73 3.17 -5.61
CA ILE A 126 -2.57 3.60 -6.73
C ILE A 126 -2.43 2.64 -7.92
N VAL A 127 -1.20 2.46 -8.41
CA VAL A 127 -0.86 1.69 -9.62
C VAL A 127 -0.92 0.21 -9.35
#